data_AF-A0A8H6HG24-F1
#
_entry.id   AF-A0A8H6HG24-F1
#
_cell.length_a   1.000
_cell.length_b   1.000
_cell.length_c   1.000
_cell.angle_alpha   90.00
_cell.angle_beta   90.00
_cell.angle_gamma   90.00
#
_symmetry.space_group_name_H-M   'P 1'
#
loop_
_entity.id
_entity.type
_entity.pdbx_description
1 polymer ?
#
loop_
_entity_poly.entity_id
_entity_poly.type
_entity_poly.pdbx_seq_one_letter_code
_entity_poly.pdbx_strand_id
1 'polypeptide(L)'
;PFGGISVIFSGDFYQYPPVAGTALWMPISSQLRSSPTEIQKRLGRMTWKTVDTVVDLYEQKRMANDPDYAAAVLRLRTRTCTFDDVALFNSRV
;
A
#
# COMPACT_ATOMS: atom_id res chain seq x y z
N PRO A 1 -12.48 19.06 -2.43
CA PRO A 1 -12.10 17.63 -2.38
C PRO A 1 -13.30 16.79 -1.92
N PHE A 2 -13.54 15.62 -2.52
CA PHE A 2 -14.59 14.65 -2.10
C PHE A 2 -16.00 15.24 -1.82
N GLY A 3 -16.40 16.30 -2.53
CA GLY A 3 -17.72 16.92 -2.32
C GLY A 3 -17.96 17.52 -0.93
N GLY A 4 -16.90 17.82 -0.17
CA GLY A 4 -17.01 18.33 1.20
C GLY A 4 -17.14 17.25 2.28
N ILE A 5 -17.03 15.96 1.91
CA ILE A 5 -17.06 14.84 2.83
C ILE A 5 -15.67 14.66 3.47
N SER A 6 -15.63 14.42 4.79
CA SER A 6 -14.42 13.99 5.48
C SER A 6 -14.09 12.54 5.11
N VAL A 7 -12.88 12.31 4.59
CA VAL A 7 -12.43 10.99 4.11
C VAL A 7 -11.16 10.60 4.82
N ILE A 8 -11.16 9.42 5.43
CA ILE A 8 -9.98 8.79 6.04
C ILE A 8 -9.64 7.55 5.22
N PHE A 9 -8.47 7.57 4.57
CA PHE A 9 -7.92 6.39 3.93
C PHE A 9 -7.10 5.58 4.94
N SER A 10 -7.24 4.26 4.91
CA SER A 10 -6.41 3.35 5.72
C SER A 10 -6.02 2.15 4.89
N GLY A 11 -4.81 1.65 5.09
CA GLY A 11 -4.26 0.53 4.35
C GLY A 11 -2.73 0.50 4.38
N ASP A 12 -2.16 -0.42 3.60
CA ASP A 12 -0.71 -0.58 3.48
C ASP A 12 -0.34 -0.76 2.00
N PHE A 13 0.44 0.18 1.45
CA PHE A 13 0.85 0.15 0.04
C PHE A 13 1.87 -0.94 -0.30
N TYR A 14 2.41 -1.65 0.68
CA TYR A 14 3.22 -2.84 0.45
C TYR A 14 2.38 -4.11 0.21
N GLN A 15 1.05 -4.03 0.36
CA GLN A 15 0.13 -5.12 0.04
C GLN A 15 -0.28 -5.09 -1.44
N TYR A 16 -1.29 -5.90 -1.79
CA TYR A 16 -1.72 -6.03 -3.18
C TYR A 16 -2.26 -4.73 -3.76
N PRO A 17 -1.90 -4.38 -5.02
CA PRO A 17 -2.58 -3.33 -5.75
C PRO A 17 -4.01 -3.76 -6.12
N PRO A 18 -4.89 -2.82 -6.53
CA PRO A 18 -6.23 -3.15 -6.99
C PRO A 18 -6.21 -4.15 -8.15
N VAL A 19 -7.03 -5.20 -8.07
CA VAL A 19 -7.19 -6.19 -9.15
C VAL A 19 -7.84 -5.51 -10.36
N ALA A 20 -7.20 -5.63 -11.52
CA ALA A 20 -7.65 -5.00 -12.79
C ALA A 20 -7.87 -3.47 -12.73
N GLY A 21 -7.42 -2.81 -11.66
CA GLY A 21 -7.54 -1.37 -11.45
C GLY A 21 -6.22 -0.64 -11.59
N THR A 22 -6.26 0.68 -11.48
CA THR A 22 -5.05 1.51 -11.38
C THR A 22 -4.96 2.06 -9.97
N ALA A 23 -3.86 1.75 -9.28
CA ALA A 23 -3.61 2.28 -7.94
C ALA A 23 -3.47 3.81 -7.96
N LEU A 24 -4.14 4.50 -7.03
CA LEU A 24 -4.22 5.96 -7.02
C LEU A 24 -2.86 6.64 -6.81
N TRP A 25 -1.94 5.97 -6.11
CA TRP A 25 -0.59 6.46 -5.83
C TRP A 25 0.37 6.28 -7.01
N MET A 26 0.04 5.44 -7.99
CA MET A 26 0.93 5.20 -9.12
C MET A 26 0.97 6.39 -10.09
N PRO A 27 2.12 6.66 -10.74
CA PRO A 27 2.18 7.57 -11.87
C PRO A 27 1.23 7.13 -12.98
N ILE A 28 0.49 8.07 -13.56
CA ILE A 28 -0.31 7.85 -14.77
C ILE A 28 0.45 8.45 -15.94
N SER A 29 0.44 7.76 -17.09
CA SER A 29 1.09 8.21 -18.32
C SER A 29 0.69 9.65 -18.67
N SER A 30 1.65 10.45 -19.17
CA SER A 30 1.39 11.78 -19.72
C SER A 30 0.68 11.74 -21.07
N GLN A 31 0.65 10.58 -21.73
CA GLN A 31 -0.03 10.44 -23.02
C GLN A 31 -1.53 10.70 -22.89
N LEU A 32 -2.01 11.71 -23.61
CA LEU A 32 -3.41 12.09 -23.67
C LEU A 32 -4.20 11.01 -24.40
N ARG A 33 -4.71 10.05 -23.64
CA ARG A 33 -5.76 9.13 -24.07
C ARG A 33 -7.07 9.65 -23.50
N SER A 34 -8.01 9.97 -24.38
CA SER A 34 -9.29 10.62 -24.01
C SER A 34 -10.41 9.62 -23.72
N SER A 35 -10.10 8.37 -23.37
CA SER A 35 -11.15 7.42 -23.01
C SER A 35 -11.77 7.81 -21.66
N PRO A 36 -13.08 7.57 -21.45
CA PRO A 36 -13.73 7.85 -20.18
C PRO A 36 -13.00 7.22 -18.99
N THR A 37 -12.51 5.99 -19.16
CA THR A 37 -11.75 5.25 -18.14
C THR A 37 -10.44 5.95 -17.78
N GLU A 38 -9.69 6.47 -18.77
CA GLU A 38 -8.43 7.19 -18.51
C GLU A 38 -8.69 8.53 -17.82
N ILE A 39 -9.78 9.22 -18.17
CA ILE A 39 -10.20 10.45 -17.49
C ILE A 39 -10.49 10.16 -16.02
N GLN A 40 -11.24 9.10 -15.70
CA GLN A 40 -11.55 8.72 -14.33
C GLN A 40 -10.30 8.38 -13.51
N LYS A 41 -9.35 7.64 -14.09
CA LYS A 41 -8.06 7.38 -13.42
C LYS A 41 -7.31 8.67 -13.09
N ARG A 42 -7.26 9.63 -14.02
CA ARG A 42 -6.61 10.93 -13.80
C ARG A 42 -7.30 11.74 -12.71
N LEU A 43 -8.64 11.80 -12.72
CA LEU A 43 -9.41 12.47 -11.67
C LEU A 43 -9.18 11.82 -10.30
N GLY A 44 -9.20 10.49 -10.23
CA GLY A 44 -8.89 9.73 -9.02
C GLY A 44 -7.50 10.08 -8.48
N ARG A 45 -6.47 10.11 -9.34
CA ARG A 45 -5.10 10.48 -8.94
C ARG A 45 -4.98 11.95 -8.51
N MET A 46 -5.64 12.87 -9.21
CA MET A 46 -5.65 14.29 -8.81
C MET A 46 -6.31 14.45 -7.43
N THR A 47 -7.39 13.71 -7.16
CA THR A 47 -8.06 13.71 -5.86
C THR A 47 -7.21 13.07 -4.78
N TRP A 48 -6.52 11.96 -5.07
CA TRP A 48 -5.54 11.34 -4.17
C TRP A 48 -4.43 12.32 -3.76
N LYS A 49 -3.96 13.14 -4.70
CA LYS A 49 -2.96 14.18 -4.44
C LYS A 49 -3.45 15.35 -3.58
N THR A 50 -4.75 15.45 -3.28
CA THR A 50 -5.25 16.46 -2.33
C THR A 50 -5.21 15.97 -0.88
N VAL A 51 -4.81 14.73 -0.62
CA VAL A 51 -4.55 14.25 0.75
C VAL A 51 -3.27 14.92 1.25
N ASP A 52 -3.37 15.67 2.34
CA ASP A 52 -2.28 16.48 2.89
C ASP A 52 -1.70 15.92 4.20
N THR A 53 -2.41 14.99 4.83
CA THR A 53 -2.07 14.44 6.14
C THR A 53 -1.83 12.94 6.02
N VAL A 54 -0.68 12.49 6.53
CA VAL A 54 -0.30 11.07 6.59
C VAL A 54 -0.01 10.71 8.04
N VAL A 55 -0.57 9.59 8.50
CA VAL A 55 -0.35 9.04 9.84
C VAL A 55 0.17 7.63 9.70
N ASP A 56 1.41 7.41 10.15
CA ASP A 56 2.05 6.10 10.15
C ASP A 56 1.87 5.41 11.50
N LEU A 57 1.44 4.14 11.46
CA LEU A 57 1.37 3.27 12.64
C LEU A 57 2.59 2.35 12.66
N TYR A 58 3.39 2.41 13.73
CA TYR A 58 4.64 1.64 13.84
C TYR A 58 4.54 0.42 14.75
N GLU A 59 3.56 0.39 15.67
CA GLU A 59 3.46 -0.70 16.64
C GLU A 59 2.68 -1.89 16.07
N GLN A 60 3.35 -3.06 16.02
CA GLN A 60 2.76 -4.30 15.54
C GLN A 60 2.05 -5.02 16.70
N LYS A 61 0.71 -5.13 16.62
CA LYS A 61 -0.10 -5.80 17.66
C LYS A 61 -0.42 -7.27 17.38
N ARG A 62 -0.54 -7.69 16.11
CA ARG A 62 -0.95 -9.06 15.72
C ARG A 62 0.06 -10.14 16.12
N MET A 63 1.34 -9.81 16.10
CA MET A 63 2.49 -10.70 16.33
C MET A 63 3.27 -10.24 17.57
N ALA A 64 2.64 -9.49 18.49
CA ALA A 64 3.30 -8.92 19.65
C ALA A 64 3.98 -9.97 20.55
N ASN A 65 3.47 -11.20 20.55
CA ASN A 65 4.00 -12.33 21.32
C ASN A 65 4.99 -13.21 20.52
N ASP A 66 5.30 -12.85 19.27
CA ASP A 66 6.26 -13.56 18.40
C ASP A 66 7.17 -12.52 17.70
N PRO A 67 8.11 -11.90 18.46
CA PRO A 67 8.92 -10.78 17.96
C PRO A 67 9.85 -11.18 16.80
N ASP A 68 10.34 -12.41 16.79
CA ASP A 68 11.20 -12.91 15.70
C ASP A 68 10.42 -13.01 14.39
N TYR A 69 9.20 -13.56 14.43
CA TYR A 69 8.31 -13.60 13.27
C TYR A 69 7.87 -12.20 12.85
N ALA A 70 7.56 -11.31 13.80
CA ALA A 70 7.22 -9.93 13.51
C ALA A 70 8.33 -9.20 12.75
N ALA A 71 9.59 -9.40 13.18
CA ALA A 71 10.76 -8.83 12.52
C ALA A 71 10.95 -9.39 11.09
N ALA A 72 10.78 -10.70 10.91
CA ALA A 72 10.87 -11.35 9.60
C ALA A 72 9.79 -10.84 8.63
N VAL A 73 8.53 -10.70 9.08
CA VAL A 73 7.43 -10.16 8.26
C VAL A 73 7.65 -8.68 7.92
N LEU A 74 8.24 -7.89 8.83
CA LEU A 74 8.58 -6.49 8.54
C LEU A 74 9.63 -6.39 7.43
N ARG A 75 10.66 -7.26 7.44
CA ARG A 75 11.65 -7.35 6.36
C ARG A 75 11.03 -7.85 5.06
N LEU A 76 10.10 -8.79 5.12
CA LEU A 76 9.35 -9.26 3.96
C LEU A 76 8.56 -8.12 3.31
N ARG A 77 7.88 -7.31 4.12
CA ARG A 77 7.14 -6.12 3.66
C ARG A 77 8.03 -5.20 2.83
N THR A 78 9.25 -4.92 3.28
CA THR A 78 10.19 -4.00 2.59
C THR A 78 11.12 -4.68 1.59
N ARG A 79 10.96 -5.98 1.32
CA ARG A 79 11.82 -6.79 0.44
C ARG A 79 13.28 -6.84 0.88
N THR A 80 13.51 -6.89 2.18
CA THR A 80 14.85 -6.96 2.81
C THR A 80 15.02 -8.24 3.61
N CYS A 81 14.40 -9.34 3.18
CA CYS A 81 14.52 -10.65 3.84
C CYS A 81 15.97 -11.16 3.86
N THR A 82 16.32 -11.88 4.91
CA THR A 82 17.59 -12.62 5.04
C THR A 82 17.39 -14.11 4.78
N PHE A 83 18.49 -14.87 4.72
CA PHE A 83 18.40 -16.34 4.68
C PHE A 83 17.81 -16.94 5.97
N ASP A 84 18.02 -16.28 7.11
CA ASP A 84 17.40 -16.70 8.38
C ASP A 84 15.88 -16.52 8.34
N ASP A 85 15.36 -15.47 7.71
CA ASP A 85 13.92 -15.29 7.50
C ASP A 85 13.33 -16.43 6.66
N VAL A 86 14.03 -16.82 5.60
CA VAL A 86 13.61 -17.94 4.74
C VAL A 86 13.61 -19.26 5.53
N ALA A 87 14.65 -19.52 6.31
CA ALA A 87 14.72 -20.70 7.18
C ALA A 87 13.57 -20.70 8.21
N LEU A 88 13.29 -19.55 8.83
CA LEU A 88 12.18 -19.36 9.76
C LEU A 88 10.83 -19.69 9.09
N PHE A 89 10.56 -19.16 7.89
CA PHE A 89 9.31 -19.42 7.19
C PHE A 89 9.17 -20.90 6.78
N ASN A 90 10.24 -21.54 6.33
CA ASN A 90 10.24 -22.95 5.93
C ASN A 90 10.11 -23.92 7.12
N SER A 91 10.47 -23.49 8.33
CA SER A 91 10.33 -24.33 9.54
C SER A 91 8.87 -24.61 9.94
N ARG A 92 7.91 -23.89 9.37
CA ARG A 92 6.48 -23.97 9.70
C ARG A 92 5.63 -24.54 8.55
N VAL A 93 6.27 -25.28 7.64
CA VAL A 93 5.65 -26.03 6.53
C VAL A 93 5.50 -27.50 6.91
#